data_AF-A0A316TSQ0-F1
#
_entry.id   AF-A0A316TSQ0-F1
#
_cell.length_a   1.000
_cell.length_b   1.000
_cell.length_c   1.000
_cell.angle_alpha   90.00
_cell.angle_beta   90.00
_cell.angle_gamma   90.00
#
_symmetry.space_group_name_H-M   'P 1'
#
loop_
_entity.id
_entity.type
_entity.pdbx_description
1 polymer ?
#
loop_
_entity_poly.entity_id
_entity_poly.type
_entity_poly.pdbx_seq_one_letter_code
_entity_poly.pdbx_strand_id
1 'polypeptide(L)'
;MENDNNSQHNEAQNLTAGVKLYIEKRVELFTLTVAEQVSLIAAQSIQKIIGLLLLAGALFFLWFALGFLVGDWIDNTGLGFLIMSVPLFVAAFIFAKNKSEKLTGSIQSDMIQKTLENVNSEFGRQLTENKRSEGRPEEKK
;
A
#
# COMPACT_ATOMS: atom_id res chain seq x y z
N MET A 1 33.47 8.58 -52.58
CA MET A 1 32.36 9.13 -51.79
C MET A 1 32.39 8.41 -50.46
N GLU A 2 33.28 8.80 -49.56
CA GLU A 2 33.57 8.03 -48.35
C GLU A 2 34.04 8.98 -47.24
N ASN A 3 33.19 9.93 -46.83
CA ASN A 3 33.53 10.80 -45.70
C ASN A 3 32.32 11.40 -44.93
N ASP A 4 31.09 10.94 -45.15
CA ASP A 4 29.91 11.45 -44.43
C ASP A 4 29.40 10.55 -43.30
N ASN A 5 29.93 9.32 -43.17
CA ASN A 5 29.45 8.37 -42.17
C ASN A 5 30.10 8.53 -40.78
N ASN A 6 31.26 9.19 -40.70
CA ASN A 6 32.01 9.33 -39.45
C ASN A 6 31.57 10.57 -38.63
N SER A 7 31.02 11.60 -39.28
CA SER A 7 30.56 12.83 -38.63
C SER A 7 29.25 12.63 -37.85
N GLN A 8 28.28 11.89 -38.40
CA GLN A 8 27.00 11.63 -37.72
C GLN A 8 27.13 10.75 -36.47
N HIS A 9 28.10 9.84 -36.44
CA HIS A 9 28.30 8.96 -35.29
C HIS A 9 28.88 9.71 -34.06
N ASN A 10 29.68 10.76 -34.30
CA ASN A 10 30.27 11.56 -33.23
C ASN A 10 29.28 12.57 -32.61
N GLU A 11 28.34 13.12 -33.38
CA GLU A 11 27.31 14.03 -32.86
C GLU A 11 26.28 13.30 -31.97
N ALA A 12 25.81 12.12 -32.40
CA ALA A 12 24.88 11.32 -31.62
C ALA A 12 25.48 10.84 -30.28
N GLN A 13 26.78 10.53 -30.26
CA GLN A 13 27.49 10.14 -29.04
C GLN A 13 27.68 11.30 -28.07
N ASN A 14 27.97 12.52 -28.56
CA ASN A 14 28.08 13.71 -27.72
C ASN A 14 26.73 14.16 -27.12
N LEU A 15 25.65 14.07 -27.89
CA LEU A 15 24.28 14.34 -27.40
C LEU A 15 23.87 13.32 -26.33
N THR A 16 24.16 12.04 -26.56
CA THR A 16 23.87 10.97 -25.59
C THR A 16 24.69 11.13 -24.30
N ALA A 17 25.96 11.53 -24.41
CA ALA A 17 26.81 11.82 -23.26
C ALA A 17 26.30 13.01 -22.43
N GLY A 18 25.83 14.08 -23.09
CA GLY A 18 25.24 15.25 -22.43
C GLY A 18 23.93 14.92 -21.68
N VAL A 19 23.05 14.13 -22.29
CA VAL A 19 21.81 13.66 -21.66
C VAL A 19 22.10 12.74 -20.48
N LYS A 20 23.08 11.83 -20.62
CA LYS A 20 23.50 10.93 -19.55
C LYS A 20 24.00 11.70 -18.33
N LEU A 21 24.85 12.72 -18.54
CA LEU A 21 25.39 13.57 -17.47
C LEU A 21 24.27 14.37 -16.75
N TYR A 22 23.26 14.82 -17.49
CA TYR A 22 22.11 15.53 -16.94
C TYR A 22 21.22 14.63 -16.07
N ILE A 23 20.98 13.39 -16.52
CA ILE A 23 20.26 12.36 -15.75
C ILE A 23 21.05 12.03 -14.48
N GLU A 24 22.36 11.84 -14.58
CA GLU A 24 23.23 11.52 -13.44
C GLU A 24 23.15 12.60 -12.36
N LYS A 25 23.22 13.88 -12.74
CA LYS A 25 23.11 15.00 -11.79
C LYS A 25 21.71 15.12 -11.17
N ARG A 26 20.65 14.87 -11.94
CA ARG A 26 19.27 14.88 -11.41
C ARG A 26 19.04 13.71 -10.45
N VAL A 27 19.61 12.54 -10.72
CA VAL A 27 19.53 11.34 -9.86
C VAL A 27 20.33 11.55 -8.57
N GLU A 28 21.50 12.17 -8.63
CA GLU A 28 22.30 12.51 -7.45
C GLU A 28 21.54 13.44 -6.49
N LEU A 29 20.91 14.49 -7.04
CA LEU A 29 20.06 15.41 -6.28
C LEU A 29 18.80 14.71 -5.74
N PHE A 30 18.16 13.86 -6.55
CA PHE A 30 16.99 13.09 -6.12
C PHE A 30 17.32 12.12 -4.98
N THR A 31 18.48 11.45 -5.07
CA THR A 31 18.96 10.53 -4.03
C THR A 31 19.20 11.25 -2.72
N LEU A 32 19.78 12.46 -2.76
CA LEU A 32 20.03 13.26 -1.57
C LEU A 32 18.72 13.73 -0.92
N THR A 33 17.77 14.24 -1.71
CA THR A 33 16.46 14.67 -1.22
C THR A 33 15.61 13.51 -0.70
N VAL A 34 15.68 12.33 -1.33
CA VAL A 34 15.01 11.12 -0.85
C VAL A 34 15.64 10.64 0.45
N ALA A 35 16.98 10.64 0.57
CA ALA A 35 17.66 10.25 1.81
C ALA A 35 17.29 11.18 2.97
N GLU A 36 17.22 12.49 2.75
CA GLU A 36 16.83 13.46 3.78
C GLU A 36 15.37 13.29 4.23
N GLN A 37 14.43 13.15 3.27
CA GLN A 37 13.02 12.91 3.62
C GLN A 37 12.79 11.56 4.31
N VAL A 38 13.45 10.49 3.84
CA VAL A 38 13.40 9.18 4.49
C VAL A 38 13.98 9.24 5.90
N SER A 39 15.07 9.99 6.10
CA SER A 39 15.69 10.17 7.41
C SER A 39 14.76 10.92 8.39
N LEU A 40 14.11 11.99 7.95
CA LEU A 40 13.16 12.74 8.79
C LEU A 40 11.93 11.92 9.14
N ILE A 41 11.35 11.19 8.18
CA ILE A 41 10.21 10.31 8.41
C ILE A 41 10.60 9.14 9.34
N ALA A 42 11.78 8.56 9.13
CA ALA A 42 12.30 7.49 9.99
C ALA A 42 12.53 7.97 11.42
N ALA A 43 13.18 9.13 11.60
CA ALA A 43 13.43 9.71 12.92
C ALA A 43 12.12 9.99 13.67
N GLN A 44 11.14 10.62 13.01
CA GLN A 44 9.83 10.88 13.61
C GLN A 44 9.05 9.59 13.92
N SER A 45 9.16 8.59 13.04
CA SER A 45 8.50 7.29 13.22
C SER A 45 9.09 6.53 14.40
N ILE A 46 10.43 6.50 14.52
CA ILE A 46 11.13 5.83 15.61
C ILE A 46 10.75 6.46 16.96
N GLN A 47 10.74 7.79 17.06
CA GLN A 47 10.33 8.47 18.28
C GLN A 47 8.89 8.12 18.69
N LYS A 48 7.96 8.09 17.72
CA LYS A 48 6.58 7.70 17.97
C LYS A 48 6.45 6.24 18.36
N ILE A 49 7.17 5.34 17.69
CA ILE A 49 7.17 3.90 17.97
C ILE A 49 7.70 3.63 19.37
N ILE A 50 8.81 4.26 19.76
CA ILE A 50 9.38 4.12 21.11
C ILE A 50 8.39 4.62 22.16
N GLY A 51 7.80 5.80 21.96
CA GLY A 51 6.79 6.34 22.88
C GLY A 51 5.56 5.43 22.99
N LEU A 52 5.07 4.92 21.86
CA LEU A 52 3.95 3.98 21.82
C LEU A 52 4.31 2.64 22.48
N LEU A 53 5.51 2.14 22.26
CA LEU A 53 5.99 0.89 22.85
C LEU A 53 6.15 1.02 24.36
N LEU A 54 6.66 2.15 24.86
CA LEU A 54 6.72 2.45 26.29
C LEU A 54 5.33 2.53 26.90
N LEU A 55 4.41 3.25 26.26
CA LEU A 55 3.05 3.42 26.75
C LEU A 55 2.28 2.11 26.75
N ALA A 56 2.36 1.34 25.66
CA ALA A 56 1.75 0.03 25.54
C ALA A 56 2.36 -0.95 26.55
N GLY A 57 3.69 -0.93 26.72
CA GLY A 57 4.40 -1.72 27.72
C GLY A 57 3.94 -1.40 29.14
N ALA A 58 3.85 -0.13 29.51
CA ALA A 58 3.35 0.30 30.82
C ALA A 58 1.91 -0.15 31.06
N LEU A 59 1.04 -0.01 30.06
CA LEU A 59 -0.36 -0.44 30.15
C LEU A 59 -0.47 -1.97 30.24
N PHE A 60 0.40 -2.70 29.54
CA PHE A 60 0.48 -4.14 29.61
C PHE A 60 0.91 -4.61 31.01
N PHE A 61 1.97 -4.01 31.57
CA PHE A 61 2.39 -4.30 32.94
C PHE A 61 1.31 -3.95 33.96
N LEU A 62 0.60 -2.83 33.78
CA LEU A 62 -0.53 -2.46 34.63
C LEU A 62 -1.61 -3.56 34.59
N TRP A 63 -1.94 -4.07 33.41
CA TRP A 63 -2.92 -5.14 33.25
C TRP A 63 -2.51 -6.43 33.98
N PHE A 64 -1.23 -6.82 33.86
CA PHE A 64 -0.70 -7.95 34.60
C PHE A 64 -0.72 -7.72 36.10
N ALA A 65 -0.34 -6.53 36.56
CA ALA A 65 -0.40 -6.15 37.97
C ALA A 65 -1.83 -6.26 38.53
N LEU A 66 -2.84 -5.86 37.75
CA LEU A 66 -4.25 -6.06 38.09
C LEU A 66 -4.60 -7.56 38.20
N GLY A 67 -4.10 -8.39 37.29
CA GLY A 67 -4.26 -9.86 37.37
C GLY A 67 -3.65 -10.46 38.63
N PHE A 68 -2.45 -10.01 39.02
CA PHE A 68 -1.80 -10.41 40.27
C PHE A 68 -2.58 -9.92 41.50
N LEU A 69 -3.06 -8.67 41.50
CA LEU A 69 -3.85 -8.11 42.60
C LEU A 69 -5.13 -8.89 42.86
N VAL A 70 -5.85 -9.24 41.78
CA VAL A 70 -7.06 -10.08 41.88
C VAL A 70 -6.70 -11.50 42.32
N GLY A 71 -5.55 -12.02 41.90
CA GLY A 71 -5.05 -13.32 42.34
C GLY A 71 -4.72 -13.38 43.83
N ASP A 72 -4.16 -12.30 44.37
CA ASP A 72 -3.83 -12.17 45.80
C ASP A 72 -5.09 -12.17 46.67
N TRP A 73 -6.16 -11.49 46.23
CA TRP A 73 -7.46 -11.51 46.93
C TRP A 73 -8.11 -12.90 47.00
N ILE A 74 -7.78 -13.78 46.06
CA ILE A 74 -8.34 -15.13 45.92
C ILE A 74 -7.41 -16.19 46.56
N ASP A 75 -6.27 -15.75 47.13
CA ASP A 75 -5.20 -16.61 47.67
C ASP A 75 -4.68 -17.63 46.62
N ASN A 76 -4.88 -17.32 45.34
CA ASN A 76 -4.51 -18.17 44.22
C ASN A 76 -4.28 -17.34 42.95
N THR A 77 -3.00 -17.17 42.62
CA THR A 77 -2.55 -16.41 41.44
C THR A 77 -3.13 -16.94 40.13
N GLY A 78 -3.32 -18.26 40.01
CA GLY A 78 -3.86 -18.88 38.79
C GLY A 78 -5.33 -18.51 38.53
N LEU A 79 -6.14 -18.47 39.60
CA LEU A 79 -7.54 -18.06 39.51
C LEU A 79 -7.69 -16.56 39.22
N GLY A 80 -6.78 -15.72 39.75
CA GLY A 80 -6.74 -14.29 39.45
C GLY A 80 -6.60 -14.01 37.95
N PHE A 81 -5.66 -14.68 37.29
CA PHE A 81 -5.48 -14.55 35.84
C PHE A 81 -6.67 -15.11 35.05
N LEU A 82 -7.28 -16.20 35.50
CA LEU A 82 -8.46 -16.77 34.84
C LEU A 82 -9.60 -15.75 34.79
N ILE A 83 -9.90 -15.11 35.92
CA ILE A 83 -10.94 -14.08 36.00
C ILE A 83 -10.60 -12.87 35.13
N MET A 84 -9.35 -12.43 35.17
CA MET A 84 -8.92 -11.27 34.37
C MET A 84 -8.85 -11.55 32.86
N SER A 85 -8.80 -12.82 32.46
CA SER A 85 -8.89 -13.23 31.06
C SER A 85 -10.32 -13.17 30.50
N VAL A 86 -11.36 -13.26 31.34
CA VAL A 86 -12.77 -13.24 30.92
C VAL A 86 -13.12 -11.99 30.09
N PRO A 87 -12.86 -10.75 30.53
CA PRO A 87 -13.16 -9.57 29.72
C PRO A 87 -12.34 -9.53 28.42
N LEU A 88 -11.08 -9.99 28.43
CA LEU A 88 -10.28 -10.11 27.20
C LEU A 88 -10.89 -11.14 26.23
N PHE A 89 -11.36 -12.27 26.75
CA PHE A 89 -11.96 -13.33 25.96
C PHE A 89 -13.28 -12.87 25.33
N VAL A 90 -14.12 -12.15 26.07
CA VAL A 90 -15.35 -11.54 25.55
C VAL A 90 -15.02 -10.53 24.47
N ALA A 91 -14.05 -9.64 24.69
CA ALA A 91 -13.62 -8.67 23.68
C ALA A 91 -13.08 -9.36 22.42
N ALA A 92 -12.24 -10.38 22.58
CA ALA A 92 -11.70 -11.17 21.48
C ALA A 92 -12.81 -11.90 20.71
N PHE A 93 -13.79 -12.47 21.40
CA PHE A 93 -14.94 -13.16 20.79
C PHE A 93 -15.82 -12.21 19.98
N ILE A 94 -16.11 -11.02 20.53
CA ILE A 94 -16.85 -9.96 19.82
C ILE A 94 -16.06 -9.52 18.58
N PHE A 95 -14.76 -9.27 18.73
CA PHE A 95 -13.91 -8.83 17.62
C PHE A 95 -13.81 -9.90 16.53
N ALA A 96 -13.64 -11.18 16.90
CA ALA A 96 -13.60 -12.30 15.98
C ALA A 96 -14.89 -12.44 15.17
N LYS A 97 -16.06 -12.33 15.82
CA LYS A 97 -17.36 -12.35 15.12
C LYS A 97 -17.54 -11.14 14.19
N ASN A 98 -17.15 -9.95 14.64
CA ASN A 98 -17.35 -8.72 13.87
C ASN A 98 -16.39 -8.59 12.66
N LYS A 99 -15.22 -9.24 12.71
CA LYS A 99 -14.23 -9.22 11.61
C LYS A 99 -14.62 -10.08 10.41
N SER A 100 -15.43 -11.13 10.61
CA SER A 100 -15.74 -12.11 9.55
C SER A 100 -16.68 -11.58 8.46
N GLU A 101 -17.61 -10.68 8.78
CA GLU A 101 -18.59 -10.19 7.78
C GLU A 101 -18.16 -8.90 7.08
N LYS A 102 -17.43 -8.00 7.75
CA LYS A 102 -17.24 -6.63 7.23
C LYS A 102 -16.04 -6.43 6.30
N LEU A 103 -14.98 -7.23 6.43
CA LEU A 103 -13.77 -7.07 5.60
C LEU A 103 -13.92 -7.68 4.20
N THR A 104 -14.57 -8.83 4.09
CA THR A 104 -14.70 -9.54 2.82
C THR A 104 -15.82 -8.94 1.94
N GLY A 105 -16.93 -8.51 2.55
CA GLY A 105 -18.09 -7.98 1.82
C GLY A 105 -17.79 -6.72 1.02
N SER A 106 -17.13 -5.72 1.63
CA SER A 106 -16.80 -4.46 0.96
C SER A 106 -15.72 -4.60 -0.11
N ILE A 107 -14.75 -5.51 0.06
CA ILE A 107 -13.67 -5.69 -0.91
C ILE A 107 -14.20 -6.43 -2.16
N GLN A 108 -15.06 -7.42 -1.97
CA GLN A 108 -15.64 -8.17 -3.09
C GLN A 108 -16.64 -7.33 -3.88
N SER A 109 -17.49 -6.53 -3.23
CA SER A 109 -18.46 -5.68 -3.94
C SER A 109 -17.78 -4.64 -4.83
N ASP A 110 -16.67 -4.06 -4.35
CA ASP A 110 -15.93 -3.04 -5.08
C ASP A 110 -15.14 -3.64 -6.27
N MET A 111 -14.60 -4.86 -6.13
CA MET A 111 -13.99 -5.59 -7.25
C MET A 111 -15.01 -6.04 -8.30
N ILE A 112 -16.17 -6.56 -7.87
CA ILE A 112 -17.21 -7.05 -8.78
C ILE A 112 -17.77 -5.88 -9.60
N GLN A 113 -18.04 -4.72 -8.99
CA GLN A 113 -18.50 -3.54 -9.72
C GLN A 113 -17.45 -3.02 -10.72
N LYS A 114 -16.18 -2.89 -10.30
CA LYS A 114 -15.10 -2.45 -11.19
C LYS A 114 -14.89 -3.41 -12.36
N THR A 115 -15.04 -4.73 -12.13
CA THR A 115 -14.90 -5.73 -13.19
C THR A 115 -16.10 -5.69 -14.14
N LEU A 116 -17.33 -5.62 -13.62
CA LEU A 116 -18.55 -5.54 -14.45
C LEU A 116 -18.60 -4.26 -15.29
N GLU A 117 -18.21 -3.12 -14.72
CA GLU A 117 -18.14 -1.85 -15.43
C GLU A 117 -17.10 -1.88 -16.55
N ASN A 118 -15.91 -2.42 -16.28
CA ASN A 118 -14.85 -2.51 -17.29
C ASN A 118 -15.25 -3.47 -18.43
N VAL A 119 -15.84 -4.63 -18.10
CA VAL A 119 -16.35 -5.59 -19.09
C VAL A 119 -17.47 -4.99 -19.95
N ASN A 120 -18.45 -4.30 -19.33
CA ASN A 120 -19.54 -3.65 -20.07
C ASN A 120 -19.01 -2.53 -20.99
N SER A 121 -17.99 -1.80 -20.56
CA SER A 121 -17.35 -0.76 -21.36
C SER A 121 -16.57 -1.32 -22.57
N GLU A 122 -15.91 -2.48 -22.42
CA GLU A 122 -15.20 -3.19 -23.48
C GLU A 122 -16.17 -3.70 -24.57
N PHE A 123 -17.27 -4.36 -24.17
CA PHE A 123 -18.28 -4.84 -25.11
C PHE A 123 -19.01 -3.69 -25.83
N GLY A 124 -19.33 -2.60 -25.13
CA GLY A 124 -19.94 -1.42 -25.74
C GLY A 124 -19.06 -0.77 -26.80
N ARG A 125 -17.73 -0.76 -26.61
CA ARG A 125 -16.77 -0.24 -27.59
C ARG A 125 -16.69 -1.11 -28.84
N GLN A 126 -16.65 -2.43 -28.69
CA GLN A 126 -16.62 -3.36 -29.83
C GLN A 126 -17.90 -3.27 -30.69
N LEU A 127 -19.07 -3.09 -30.07
CA LEU A 127 -20.33 -2.92 -30.80
C LEU A 127 -20.41 -1.57 -31.54
N THR A 128 -19.80 -0.52 -30.99
CA THR A 128 -19.76 0.81 -31.61
C THR A 128 -18.72 0.89 -32.74
N GLU A 129 -17.62 0.15 -32.62
CA GLU A 129 -16.57 0.05 -33.63
C GLU A 129 -17.02 -0.81 -34.83
N ASN A 130 -17.74 -1.92 -34.58
CA ASN A 130 -18.28 -2.76 -35.65
C ASN A 130 -19.37 -2.06 -36.48
N LYS A 131 -20.26 -1.26 -35.84
CA LYS A 131 -21.25 -0.47 -36.60
C LYS A 131 -20.67 0.67 -37.45
N ARG A 132 -19.43 1.11 -37.19
CA ARG A 132 -18.77 2.12 -38.04
C ARG A 132 -18.11 1.52 -39.29
N SER A 133 -17.78 0.23 -39.30
CA SER A 133 -17.17 -0.42 -40.47
C SER A 133 -18.21 -0.91 -41.49
N GLU A 134 -19.46 -1.21 -41.07
CA GLU A 134 -20.55 -1.64 -41.97
C GLU A 134 -21.34 -0.48 -42.62
N GLY A 135 -21.04 0.78 -42.30
CA GLY A 135 -21.84 1.95 -42.70
C GLY A 135 -21.33 2.79 -43.87
N ARG A 136 -20.57 2.23 -44.83
CA ARG A 136 -20.14 2.97 -46.03
C ARG A 136 -20.79 2.36 -47.29
N PRO A 137 -21.88 2.95 -47.83
CA PRO A 137 -22.36 2.52 -49.13
C PRO A 137 -21.31 2.89 -50.19
N GLU A 138 -20.75 1.86 -50.83
CA GLU A 138 -20.01 1.96 -52.08
C GLU A 138 -20.95 2.53 -53.15
N GLU A 139 -20.85 3.85 -53.35
CA GLU A 139 -21.47 4.55 -54.47
C GLU A 139 -20.74 4.14 -55.75
N LYS A 140 -21.25 3.10 -56.42
CA LYS A 140 -20.78 2.69 -57.74
C LYS A 140 -21.19 3.74 -58.78
N LYS A 141 -20.18 4.29 -59.44
CA LYS A 141 -20.26 5.05 -60.69
C LYS A 141 -20.99 4.30 -61.79
#